data_AF-A0A8J5YS22-F1
#
_entry.id   AF-A0A8J5YS22-F1
#
_cell.length_a   1.000
_cell.length_b   1.000
_cell.length_c   1.000
_cell.angle_alpha   90.00
_cell.angle_beta   90.00
_cell.angle_gamma   90.00
#
_symmetry.space_group_name_H-M   'P 1'
#
loop_
_entity.id
_entity.type
_entity.pdbx_description
1 polymer ?
#
loop_
_entity_poly.entity_id
_entity_poly.type
_entity_poly.pdbx_seq_one_letter_code
_entity_poly.pdbx_strand_id
1 'polypeptide(L)'
;MHSLRQKASEWSGIDTVDAFAIDDTNLFHKLGLQTFINLSTNFYSRVYNDEEECFRSIFANSKKEEAIQNQYEFFVERMGGPALYSERKERWLHLHHMEKALESTPYIDADSKLKMMKFFRHTAFFLVPGDELKNQNQRVP
;
A
#
# COMPACT_ATOMS: atom_id res chain seq x y z
N MET A 1 20.63 -7.73 -22.18
CA MET A 1 19.25 -7.84 -21.66
C MET A 1 18.70 -6.44 -21.56
N HIS A 2 17.71 -6.05 -22.37
CA HIS A 2 17.04 -4.75 -22.21
C HIS A 2 16.36 -4.69 -20.85
N SER A 3 16.57 -3.59 -20.11
CA SER A 3 15.92 -3.39 -18.82
C SER A 3 14.40 -3.26 -19.01
N LEU A 4 13.60 -3.72 -18.05
CA LEU A 4 12.13 -3.58 -18.10
C LEU A 4 11.69 -2.12 -18.31
N ARG A 5 12.47 -1.17 -17.78
CA ARG A 5 12.25 0.27 -17.95
C ARG A 5 12.42 0.72 -19.40
N GLN A 6 13.46 0.23 -20.08
CA GLN A 6 13.72 0.58 -21.47
C GLN A 6 12.59 0.09 -22.39
N LYS A 7 12.11 -1.13 -22.19
CA LYS A 7 10.94 -1.65 -22.93
C LYS A 7 9.66 -0.85 -22.65
N ALA A 8 9.47 -0.43 -21.40
CA ALA A 8 8.32 0.40 -21.04
C ALA A 8 8.36 1.75 -21.75
N SER A 9 9.53 2.39 -21.88
CA SER A 9 9.70 3.62 -22.65
C SER A 9 9.45 3.41 -24.14
N GLU A 10 9.96 2.31 -24.71
CA GLU A 10 9.71 1.97 -26.11
C GLU A 10 8.21 1.75 -26.42
N TRP A 11 7.47 1.10 -25.52
CA TRP A 11 6.04 0.83 -25.72
C TRP A 11 5.13 2.02 -25.42
N SER A 12 5.48 2.83 -24.43
CA SER A 12 4.68 4.00 -24.04
C SER A 12 4.98 5.24 -24.89
N GLY A 13 6.15 5.28 -25.55
CA GLY A 13 6.65 6.49 -26.21
C GLY A 13 7.09 7.58 -25.23
N ILE A 14 7.17 7.28 -23.93
CA ILE A 14 7.55 8.22 -22.87
C ILE A 14 8.96 7.87 -22.38
N ASP A 15 9.86 8.86 -22.41
CA ASP A 15 11.20 8.67 -21.85
C ASP A 15 11.13 8.41 -20.35
N THR A 16 12.05 7.59 -19.84
CA THR A 16 12.13 7.32 -18.40
C THR A 16 12.27 8.60 -17.58
N VAL A 17 13.05 9.59 -18.03
CA VAL A 17 13.26 10.85 -17.30
C VAL A 17 11.92 11.58 -17.13
N ASP A 18 11.14 11.67 -18.20
CA ASP A 18 9.83 12.33 -18.16
C ASP A 18 8.83 11.59 -17.26
N ALA A 19 8.82 10.25 -17.30
CA ALA A 19 7.94 9.43 -16.45
C ALA A 19 8.26 9.58 -14.95
N PHE A 20 9.51 9.85 -14.60
CA PHE A 20 9.99 10.02 -13.23
C PHE A 20 10.11 11.48 -12.79
N ALA A 21 9.76 12.46 -13.63
CA ALA A 21 9.75 13.89 -13.29
C ALA A 21 8.82 14.24 -12.11
N ILE A 22 7.92 13.32 -11.73
CA ILE A 22 7.15 13.41 -10.49
C ILE A 22 8.02 13.45 -9.22
N ASP A 23 9.28 13.01 -9.31
CA ASP A 23 10.24 13.05 -8.19
C ASP A 23 10.82 14.46 -7.96
N ASP A 24 10.75 15.33 -8.96
CA ASP A 24 11.26 16.70 -8.88
C ASP A 24 10.31 17.66 -8.17
N THR A 25 9.07 17.23 -7.88
CA THR A 25 8.07 18.07 -7.20
C THR A 25 7.24 17.23 -6.24
N ASN A 26 7.08 17.69 -5.01
CA ASN A 26 6.18 17.05 -4.05
C ASN A 26 4.71 17.33 -4.44
N LEU A 27 4.14 16.47 -5.28
CA LEU A 27 2.75 16.59 -5.74
C LEU A 27 1.76 16.38 -4.58
N PHE A 28 2.12 15.60 -3.55
CA PHE A 28 1.28 15.49 -2.36
C PHE A 28 1.10 16.83 -1.65
N HIS A 29 2.18 17.60 -1.44
CA HIS A 29 2.10 18.92 -0.85
C HIS A 29 1.28 19.90 -1.71
N LYS A 30 1.38 19.77 -3.04
CA LYS A 30 0.65 20.64 -3.99
C LYS A 30 -0.85 20.34 -4.07
N LEU A 31 -1.23 19.06 -4.01
CA LEU A 31 -2.59 18.59 -4.33
C LEU A 31 -3.38 18.15 -3.09
N GLY A 32 -2.70 17.76 -2.02
CA GLY A 32 -3.30 17.25 -0.78
C GLY A 32 -3.90 15.85 -0.90
N LEU A 33 -4.12 15.23 0.27
CA LEU A 33 -4.61 13.84 0.38
C LEU A 33 -5.96 13.61 -0.32
N GLN A 34 -6.91 14.54 -0.18
CA GLN A 34 -8.26 14.37 -0.72
C GLN A 34 -8.28 14.20 -2.25
N THR A 35 -7.33 14.82 -2.94
CA THR A 35 -7.21 14.69 -4.41
C THR A 35 -6.92 13.25 -4.81
N PHE A 36 -6.01 12.57 -4.12
CA PHE A 36 -5.67 11.17 -4.37
C PHE A 36 -6.83 10.22 -4.03
N ILE A 37 -7.52 10.47 -2.91
CA ILE A 37 -8.72 9.71 -2.53
C ILE A 37 -9.79 9.82 -3.61
N ASN A 38 -10.08 11.04 -4.07
CA ASN A 38 -11.09 11.29 -5.09
C ASN A 38 -10.70 10.64 -6.43
N LEU A 39 -9.43 10.77 -6.83
CA LEU A 39 -8.91 10.17 -8.07
C LEU A 39 -9.07 8.65 -8.06
N SER A 40 -8.60 7.98 -6.99
CA SER A 40 -8.70 6.52 -6.88
C SER A 40 -10.15 6.04 -6.77
N THR A 41 -11.01 6.78 -6.06
CA THR A 41 -12.44 6.47 -5.98
C THR A 41 -13.12 6.59 -7.34
N ASN A 42 -12.78 7.63 -8.12
CA ASN A 42 -13.31 7.81 -9.47
C ASN A 42 -12.86 6.67 -10.39
N PHE A 43 -11.56 6.36 -10.38
CA PHE A 43 -10.98 5.27 -11.16
C PHE A 43 -11.68 3.94 -10.88
N TYR A 44 -11.71 3.49 -9.64
CA TYR A 44 -12.33 2.20 -9.31
C TYR A 44 -13.86 2.20 -9.43
N SER A 45 -14.51 3.36 -9.35
CA SER A 45 -15.93 3.42 -9.70
C SER A 45 -16.19 3.14 -11.17
N ARG A 46 -15.28 3.53 -12.07
CA ARG A 46 -15.35 3.16 -13.48
C ARG A 46 -15.01 1.68 -13.68
N VAL A 47 -13.91 1.20 -13.09
CA VAL A 47 -13.48 -0.22 -13.23
C VAL A 47 -14.55 -1.21 -12.79
N TYR A 48 -15.22 -0.97 -11.66
CA TYR A 48 -16.23 -1.90 -11.14
C TYR A 48 -17.60 -1.74 -11.83
N ASN A 49 -17.85 -0.60 -12.48
CA ASN A 49 -19.06 -0.38 -13.29
C ASN A 49 -18.84 -0.74 -14.76
N ASP A 50 -17.64 -1.15 -15.15
CA ASP A 50 -17.33 -1.52 -16.52
C ASP A 50 -18.09 -2.78 -16.94
N GLU A 51 -18.67 -2.73 -18.14
CA GLU A 51 -19.39 -3.84 -18.76
C GLU A 51 -18.41 -4.88 -19.32
N GLU A 52 -17.16 -4.49 -19.60
CA GLU A 52 -16.11 -5.38 -20.06
C GLU A 52 -15.57 -6.28 -18.94
N GLU A 53 -16.07 -7.51 -18.91
CA GLU A 53 -15.76 -8.50 -17.88
C GLU A 53 -14.27 -8.90 -17.85
N CYS A 54 -13.55 -8.80 -18.97
CA CYS A 54 -12.15 -9.19 -19.06
C CYS A 54 -11.26 -8.36 -18.12
N PHE A 55 -11.51 -7.05 -18.01
CA PHE A 55 -10.76 -6.17 -17.11
C PHE A 55 -11.28 -6.24 -15.68
N ARG A 56 -12.60 -6.31 -15.50
CA ARG A 56 -13.23 -6.45 -14.18
C ARG A 56 -12.80 -7.74 -13.47
N SER A 57 -12.60 -8.82 -14.21
CA SER A 57 -12.19 -10.13 -13.67
C SER A 57 -10.82 -10.11 -12.98
N ILE A 58 -9.92 -9.21 -13.39
CA ILE A 58 -8.61 -9.01 -12.74
C ILE A 58 -8.79 -8.58 -11.28
N PHE A 59 -9.86 -7.83 -10.98
CA PHE A 59 -10.17 -7.29 -9.66
C PHE A 59 -11.26 -8.09 -8.92
N ALA A 60 -11.75 -9.21 -9.49
CA ALA A 60 -12.87 -9.97 -8.93
C ALA A 60 -12.62 -10.50 -7.51
N ASN A 61 -11.36 -10.76 -7.15
CA ASN A 61 -10.96 -11.24 -5.82
C ASN A 61 -10.63 -10.11 -4.83
N SER A 62 -10.74 -8.85 -5.25
CA SER A 62 -10.44 -7.69 -4.40
C SER A 62 -11.72 -6.92 -4.09
N LYS A 63 -11.88 -6.49 -2.83
CA LYS A 63 -12.94 -5.53 -2.50
C LYS A 63 -12.60 -4.18 -3.09
N LYS A 64 -13.61 -3.50 -3.65
CA LYS A 64 -13.45 -2.19 -4.30
C LYS A 64 -12.81 -1.17 -3.35
N GLU A 65 -13.27 -1.14 -2.11
CA GLU A 65 -12.80 -0.20 -1.08
C GLU A 65 -11.33 -0.46 -0.72
N GLU A 66 -10.93 -1.74 -0.61
CA GLU A 66 -9.54 -2.12 -0.37
C GLU A 66 -8.66 -1.76 -1.57
N ALA A 67 -9.14 -1.95 -2.80
CA ALA A 67 -8.41 -1.58 -4.02
C ALA A 67 -8.20 -0.06 -4.11
N ILE A 68 -9.26 0.73 -3.82
CA ILE A 68 -9.17 2.19 -3.71
C ILE A 68 -8.14 2.58 -2.66
N GLN A 69 -8.22 1.97 -1.48
CA GLN A 69 -7.31 2.29 -0.37
C GLN A 69 -5.86 1.96 -0.69
N ASN A 70 -5.61 0.85 -1.36
CA ASN A 70 -4.28 0.45 -1.76
C ASN A 70 -3.68 1.41 -2.80
N GLN A 71 -4.49 1.85 -3.77
CA GLN A 71 -4.00 2.74 -4.82
C GLN A 71 -3.71 4.15 -4.29
N TYR A 72 -4.62 4.77 -3.54
CA TYR A 72 -4.37 6.16 -3.11
C TYR A 72 -3.21 6.23 -2.11
N GLU A 73 -3.07 5.26 -1.20
CA GLU A 73 -1.93 5.27 -0.26
C GLU A 73 -0.60 5.05 -0.99
N PHE A 74 -0.59 4.21 -2.02
CA PHE A 74 0.60 4.04 -2.87
C PHE A 74 0.96 5.35 -3.59
N PHE A 75 -0.02 6.05 -4.15
CA PHE A 75 0.23 7.34 -4.81
C PHE A 75 0.69 8.41 -3.83
N VAL A 76 0.08 8.49 -2.65
CA VAL A 76 0.49 9.43 -1.59
C VAL A 76 1.95 9.21 -1.25
N GLU A 77 2.36 7.98 -0.95
CA GLU A 77 3.74 7.64 -0.62
C GLU A 77 4.70 7.92 -1.81
N ARG A 78 4.33 7.47 -3.02
CA ARG A 78 5.15 7.65 -4.23
C ARG A 78 5.35 9.12 -4.61
N MET A 79 4.38 9.97 -4.32
CA MET A 79 4.35 11.37 -4.73
C MET A 79 4.68 12.36 -3.60
N GLY A 80 5.39 11.89 -2.57
CA GLY A 80 6.02 12.72 -1.54
C GLY A 80 5.22 12.93 -0.25
N GLY A 81 4.15 12.16 -0.05
CA GLY A 81 3.38 12.11 1.19
C GLY A 81 3.89 11.07 2.20
N PRO A 82 3.16 10.86 3.32
CA PRO A 82 3.52 9.87 4.33
C PRO A 82 3.48 8.42 3.81
N ALA A 83 4.23 7.53 4.46
CA ALA A 83 4.44 6.13 4.04
C ALA A 83 3.26 5.20 4.37
N LEU A 84 2.02 5.63 4.07
CA LEU A 84 0.81 4.93 4.47
C LEU A 84 0.73 3.50 3.90
N TYR A 85 1.14 3.31 2.65
CA TYR A 85 1.00 2.04 1.94
C TYR A 85 1.98 0.99 2.46
N SER A 86 3.27 1.33 2.48
CA SER A 86 4.32 0.43 2.94
C SER A 86 4.10 0.02 4.40
N GLU A 87 3.75 0.96 5.27
CA GLU A 87 3.43 0.68 6.67
C GLU A 87 2.26 -0.28 6.85
N ARG A 88 1.15 -0.02 6.13
CA ARG A 88 -0.03 -0.88 6.22
C ARG A 88 0.28 -2.29 5.73
N LYS A 89 1.05 -2.39 4.65
CA LYS A 89 1.45 -3.67 4.05
C LYS A 89 2.37 -4.46 4.97
N GLU A 90 3.38 -3.84 5.56
CA GLU A 90 4.26 -4.47 6.54
C GLU A 90 3.48 -4.95 7.76
N ARG A 91 2.58 -4.09 8.29
CA ARG A 91 1.70 -4.44 9.41
C ARG A 91 0.81 -5.64 9.09
N TRP A 92 0.21 -5.65 7.90
CA TRP A 92 -0.62 -6.77 7.45
C TRP A 92 0.18 -8.06 7.29
N LEU A 93 1.36 -8.00 6.68
CA LEU A 93 2.25 -9.16 6.52
C LEU A 93 2.65 -9.73 7.88
N HIS A 94 3.05 -8.88 8.82
CA HIS A 94 3.43 -9.31 10.16
C HIS A 94 2.26 -10.04 10.87
N LEU A 95 1.05 -9.47 10.82
CA LEU A 95 -0.13 -10.09 11.45
C LEU A 95 -0.53 -11.40 10.76
N HIS A 96 -0.49 -11.46 9.43
CA HIS A 96 -0.81 -12.66 8.65
C HIS A 96 0.15 -13.80 8.96
N HIS A 97 1.45 -13.53 9.04
CA HIS A 97 2.43 -14.54 9.40
C HIS A 97 2.27 -15.01 10.85
N MET A 98 1.94 -14.10 11.76
CA MET A 98 1.70 -14.43 13.17
C MET A 98 0.46 -15.30 13.36
N GLU A 99 -0.63 -15.01 12.65
CA GLU A 99 -1.85 -15.82 12.65
C GLU A 99 -1.56 -17.25 12.19
N LYS A 100 -0.89 -17.40 11.04
CA LYS A 100 -0.47 -18.73 10.54
C LYS A 100 0.44 -19.47 11.51
N ALA A 101 1.36 -18.76 12.18
CA ALA A 101 2.25 -19.37 13.16
C ALA A 101 1.46 -19.89 14.38
N LEU A 102 0.50 -19.10 14.89
CA LEU A 102 -0.38 -19.53 15.96
C LEU A 102 -1.24 -20.73 15.55
N GLU A 103 -1.85 -20.70 14.36
CA GLU A 103 -2.67 -21.80 13.85
C GLU A 103 -1.88 -23.10 13.74
N SER A 104 -0.69 -23.05 13.15
CA SER A 104 0.19 -24.21 12.92
C SER A 104 0.88 -24.74 14.18
N THR A 105 0.81 -24.02 15.30
CA THR A 105 1.39 -24.45 16.58
C THR A 105 0.39 -25.29 17.37
N PRO A 106 0.59 -26.62 17.51
CA PRO A 106 -0.42 -27.52 18.08
C PRO A 106 -0.49 -27.48 19.61
N TYR A 107 0.56 -27.01 20.28
CA TYR A 107 0.68 -27.01 21.74
C TYR A 107 0.21 -25.70 22.41
N ILE A 108 -0.32 -24.75 21.64
CA ILE A 108 -1.00 -23.55 22.17
C ILE A 108 -2.50 -23.80 22.07
N ASP A 109 -3.23 -23.69 23.18
CA ASP A 109 -4.68 -23.85 23.17
C ASP A 109 -5.41 -22.66 22.51
N ALA A 110 -6.66 -22.84 22.15
CA ALA A 110 -7.43 -21.84 21.41
C ALA A 110 -7.62 -20.51 22.17
N ASP A 111 -7.78 -20.54 23.50
CA ASP A 111 -7.93 -19.34 24.32
C ASP A 111 -6.61 -18.55 24.39
N SER A 112 -5.50 -19.26 24.55
CA SER A 112 -4.16 -18.66 24.48
C SER A 112 -3.88 -18.04 23.11
N LYS A 113 -4.18 -18.74 22.00
CA LYS A 113 -4.04 -18.18 20.63
C LYS A 113 -4.83 -16.89 20.47
N LEU A 114 -6.06 -16.85 20.96
CA LEU A 114 -6.92 -15.66 20.89
C LEU A 114 -6.32 -14.48 21.67
N LYS A 115 -5.82 -14.71 22.88
CA LYS A 115 -5.17 -13.68 23.71
C LYS A 115 -3.89 -13.15 23.07
N MET A 116 -3.05 -14.06 22.56
CA MET A 116 -1.82 -13.71 21.83
C MET A 116 -2.14 -12.88 20.59
N MET A 117 -3.14 -13.28 19.80
CA MET A 117 -3.51 -12.54 18.59
C MET A 117 -4.03 -11.13 18.90
N LYS A 118 -4.81 -10.96 19.98
CA LYS A 118 -5.22 -9.62 20.47
C LYS A 118 -4.01 -8.76 20.82
N PHE A 119 -3.04 -9.31 21.53
CA PHE A 119 -1.80 -8.62 21.90
C PHE A 119 -0.98 -8.22 20.67
N PHE A 120 -0.73 -9.14 19.74
CA PHE A 120 0.03 -8.86 18.52
C PHE A 120 -0.67 -7.83 17.64
N ARG A 121 -2.00 -7.93 17.50
CA ARG A 121 -2.80 -6.94 16.78
C ARG A 121 -2.68 -5.56 17.40
N HIS A 122 -2.78 -5.43 18.72
CA HIS A 122 -2.61 -4.14 19.38
C HIS A 122 -1.19 -3.57 19.18
N THR A 123 -0.18 -4.41 19.38
CA THR A 123 1.23 -4.02 19.31
C THR A 123 1.65 -3.61 17.89
N ALA A 124 1.13 -4.27 16.86
CA ALA A 124 1.42 -3.92 15.47
C ALA A 124 0.93 -2.50 15.09
N PHE A 125 -0.09 -1.98 15.77
CA PHE A 125 -0.53 -0.58 15.60
C PHE A 125 0.25 0.40 16.49
N PHE A 126 0.95 -0.08 17.51
CA PHE A 126 1.78 0.72 18.41
C PHE A 126 3.22 0.89 17.91
N LEU A 127 3.81 -0.14 17.31
CA LEU A 127 5.22 -0.13 16.87
C LEU A 127 5.45 0.66 15.56
N VAL A 128 4.51 0.59 14.61
CA VAL A 128 4.65 1.24 13.31
C VAL A 128 4.77 2.78 13.43
N PRO A 129 3.97 3.47 14.26
CA PRO A 129 4.19 4.90 14.54
C PRO A 129 5.50 5.22 15.28
N GLY A 130 6.04 4.25 16.03
CA GLY A 130 7.24 4.44 16.86
C GLY A 130 8.54 4.47 16.06
N ASP A 131 8.61 3.77 14.93
CA ASP A 131 9.79 3.78 14.05
C ASP A 131 9.81 5.02 13.13
N GLU A 132 8.66 5.58 12.74
CA GLU A 132 8.62 6.88 12.04
C GLU A 132 9.17 8.02 12.92
N LEU A 133 8.77 8.07 14.19
CA LEU A 133 9.25 9.09 15.15
C LEU A 133 10.76 9.00 15.40
N LYS A 134 11.34 7.79 15.37
CA LYS A 134 12.79 7.59 15.49
C LYS A 134 13.53 7.97 14.21
N ASN A 135 12.99 7.65 13.04
CA ASN A 135 13.60 7.96 11.75
C ASN A 135 13.53 9.46 11.41
N GLN A 136 12.52 10.19 11.87
CA GLN A 136 12.47 11.66 11.74
C GLN A 136 13.54 12.35 12.60
N ASN A 137 13.79 11.86 13.82
CA ASN A 137 14.83 12.40 14.70
C ASN A 137 16.27 12.08 14.25
N GLN A 138 16.46 11.14 13.34
CA GLN A 138 17.78 10.81 12.76
C GLN A 138 18.07 11.51 11.43
N ARG A 139 17.10 12.24 10.86
CA ARG A 139 17.24 12.99 9.60
C ARG A 139 17.47 14.50 9.79
N VAL A 140 17.97 14.92 10.96
CA VAL A 140 18.41 16.30 11.20
C VAL A 140 19.94 16.35 11.02
N PRO A 141 20.49 17.11 10.06
CA PRO A 141 21.91 17.45 10.06
C PRO A 141 22.27 18.42 11.20
#